data_AF-A0A7X9GVY2-F1
#
_entry.id   AF-A0A7X9GVY2-F1
#
_cell.length_a   1.000
_cell.length_b   1.000
_cell.length_c   1.000
_cell.angle_alpha   90.00
_cell.angle_beta   90.00
_cell.angle_gamma   90.00
#
_symmetry.space_group_name_H-M   'P 1'
#
loop_
_entity.id
_entity.type
_entity.pdbx_description
1 polymer ?
#
loop_
_entity_poly.entity_id
_entity_poly.type
_entity_poly.pdbx_seq_one_letter_code
_entity_poly.pdbx_strand_id
1 'polypeptide(L)' 'VEKAAPGSIRGDFGLETQLNLVHGSDSEESAAREIGIWFPELG' A
#
# COMPACT_ATOMS: atom_id res chain seq x y z
N VAL A 1 10.19 2.69 6.51
CA VAL A 1 9.52 3.86 7.14
C VAL A 1 10.44 5.05 7.29
N GLU A 2 11.76 4.86 7.43
CA GLU A 2 12.76 5.94 7.60
C GLU A 2 12.73 7.08 6.56
N LYS A 3 12.29 6.81 5.33
CA LYS A 3 12.17 7.81 4.25
C LYS A 3 10.75 8.35 4.06
N ALA A 4 9.79 7.93 4.88
CA ALA A 4 8.41 8.38 4.78
C ALA A 4 8.29 9.83 5.26
N ALA A 5 7.52 10.65 4.55
CA ALA A 5 7.27 12.01 4.98
C ALA A 5 6.45 12.03 6.29
N PRO A 6 6.73 12.95 7.23
CA PRO A 6 5.86 13.18 8.39
C PRO A 6 4.43 13.49 7.95
N GLY A 7 3.43 12.97 8.67
CA GLY A 7 2.01 13.11 8.31
C GLY A 7 1.50 12.07 7.30
N SER A 8 2.38 11.26 6.72
CA SER A 8 1.95 10.08 5.95
C SER A 8 1.66 8.91 6.90
N ILE A 9 0.77 7.99 6.50
CA ILE A 9 0.42 6.81 7.33
C ILE A 9 1.67 6.05 7.80
N ARG A 10 2.65 5.85 6.92
CA ARG A 10 3.89 5.14 7.25
C ARG A 10 4.88 5.97 8.06
N GLY A 11 4.85 7.30 7.94
CA GLY A 11 5.68 8.20 8.74
C GLY A 11 5.19 8.27 10.19
N ASP A 12 3.87 8.26 10.39
CA ASP A 12 3.28 8.44 11.71
C ASP A 12 3.06 7.11 12.46
N PHE A 13 2.83 6.00 11.75
CA PHE A 13 2.42 4.73 12.37
C PHE A 13 3.27 3.51 11.98
N GLY A 14 4.19 3.63 11.03
CA GLY A 14 5.03 2.51 10.61
C GLY A 14 6.22 2.30 11.56
N LEU A 15 6.53 1.04 11.90
CA LEU A 15 7.63 0.72 12.83
C LEU A 15 8.96 0.51 12.10
N GLU A 16 8.96 -0.33 11.07
CA GLU A 16 10.12 -0.63 10.23
C GLU A 16 9.66 -0.98 8.81
N THR A 17 10.57 -1.17 7.86
CA THR A 17 10.18 -1.43 6.47
C THR A 17 9.36 -2.71 6.30
N GLN A 18 9.65 -3.75 7.10
CA GLN A 18 8.90 -5.01 7.09
C GLN A 18 7.56 -4.91 7.84
N LEU A 19 7.43 -3.98 8.79
CA LEU A 19 6.23 -3.71 9.58
C LEU A 19 5.70 -2.29 9.26
N ASN A 20 5.34 -2.07 7.99
CA ASN A 20 5.00 -0.75 7.46
C ASN A 20 3.47 -0.50 7.33
N LEU A 21 2.68 -1.31 8.03
CA LEU A 21 1.23 -1.18 8.27
C LEU A 21 0.30 -1.37 7.06
N VAL A 22 0.55 -0.70 5.94
CA VAL A 22 -0.38 -0.65 4.80
C VAL A 22 0.31 -1.04 3.49
N HIS A 23 -0.44 -1.68 2.59
CA HIS A 23 -0.06 -1.92 1.19
C HIS A 23 -0.88 -1.00 0.28
N GLY A 24 -0.28 -0.60 -0.85
CA GLY A 24 -0.95 0.13 -1.92
C GLY A 24 -0.24 -0.19 -3.23
N SER A 25 -1.00 -0.35 -4.30
CA SER A 25 -0.48 -0.67 -5.63
C SER A 25 0.45 0.44 -6.13
N ASP A 26 1.48 0.06 -6.87
CA ASP A 26 2.56 0.95 -7.32
C ASP A 26 2.28 1.65 -8.66
N SER A 27 1.23 1.25 -9.38
CA SER A 27 0.86 1.74 -10.70
C SER A 27 -0.62 1.43 -11.01
N GLU A 28 -1.18 2.05 -12.05
CA GLU A 28 -2.55 1.76 -12.50
C GLU A 28 -2.68 0.30 -12.99
N GLU A 29 -1.65 -0.21 -13.68
CA GLU A 29 -1.57 -1.61 -14.14
C GLU A 29 -1.58 -2.60 -12.96
N SER A 30 -0.77 -2.34 -11.91
CA SER A 30 -0.78 -3.19 -10.72
C SER A 30 -2.07 -3.06 -9.92
N ALA A 31 -2.66 -1.87 -9.86
CA ALA A 31 -3.94 -1.66 -9.21
C ALA A 31 -5.06 -2.47 -9.88
N ALA A 32 -5.18 -2.42 -11.20
CA ALA A 32 -6.19 -3.19 -11.94
C ALA A 32 -6.04 -4.70 -11.70
N ARG A 33 -4.80 -5.21 -11.74
CA ARG A 33 -4.50 -6.62 -11.45
C ARG A 33 -4.83 -7.00 -10.00
N GLU A 34 -4.40 -6.21 -9.03
CA GLU A 34 -4.62 -6.49 -7.60
C GLU A 34 -6.11 -6.44 -7.25
N ILE A 35 -6.86 -5.45 -7.76
CA ILE A 35 -8.32 -5.37 -7.57
C ILE A 35 -8.99 -6.64 -8.11
N GLY A 36 -8.62 -7.10 -9.31
CA GLY A 36 -9.19 -8.34 -9.87
C GLY A 36 -8.84 -9.62 -9.09
N ILE A 37 -7.70 -9.64 -8.38
CA ILE A 37 -7.33 -10.76 -7.49
C ILE A 37 -8.20 -10.77 -6.22
N TRP A 38 -8.39 -9.61 -5.60
CA TRP A 38 -9.04 -9.50 -4.29
C TRP A 38 -10.56 -9.36 -4.36
N PHE A 39 -11.07 -8.79 -5.45
CA PHE A 39 -12.50 -8.53 -5.67
C PHE A 39 -12.93 -9.01 -7.06
N PRO A 40 -12.82 -10.31 -7.36
CA PRO A 40 -13.08 -10.86 -8.69
C PRO A 40 -14.52 -10.62 -9.19
N GLU A 41 -15.49 -10.42 -8.29
CA GLU A 41 -16.89 -10.11 -8.63
C GLU A 41 -17.16 -8.64 -9.00
N LEU A 42 -16.17 -7.75 -8.87
CA LEU A 42 -16.30 -6.33 -9.25
C LEU A 42 -15.78 -6.04 -10.68
N GLY A 43 -15.29 -7.06 -11.39
CA GLY A 43 -14.72 -6.99 -12.74
C GLY A 43 -15.68 -7.41 -13.85
#